data_AF-U7V2T3-F1
#
_entry.id   AF-U7V2T3-F1
#
_cell.length_a   1.000
_cell.length_b   1.000
_cell.length_c   1.000
_cell.angle_alpha   90.00
_cell.angle_beta   90.00
_cell.angle_gamma   90.00
#
_symmetry.space_group_name_H-M   'P 1'
#
loop_
_entity.id
_entity.type
_entity.pdbx_description
1 polymer ?
#
loop_
_entity_poly.entity_id
_entity_poly.type
_entity_poly.pdbx_seq_one_letter_code
_entity_poly.pdbx_strand_id
1 'polypeptide(L)' 'MGIEELEEKLEKISLGCEKCKAKMCNICPNGQIKKTIRNKLKILNPSLKKEKNLIKKIRDFLKKIKTRK' A
#
# COMPACT_ATOMS: atom_id res chain seq x y z
N MET A 1 -2.43 -15.95 -12.07
CA MET A 1 -1.39 -15.13 -11.41
C MET A 1 -1.43 -15.41 -9.93
N GLY A 2 -0.32 -15.90 -9.37
CA GLY A 2 -0.17 -16.13 -7.94
C GLY A 2 0.06 -14.82 -7.16
N ILE A 3 0.01 -14.89 -5.82
CA ILE A 3 0.36 -13.77 -4.94
C ILE A 3 1.83 -13.36 -5.15
N GLU A 4 2.73 -14.33 -5.24
CA GLU A 4 4.17 -14.13 -5.44
C GLU A 4 4.48 -13.34 -6.73
N GLU A 5 3.87 -13.71 -7.85
CA GLU A 5 4.04 -12.98 -9.12
C GLU A 5 3.55 -11.52 -9.05
N LEU A 6 2.53 -11.26 -8.24
CA LEU A 6 2.03 -9.89 -8.02
C LEU A 6 2.97 -9.09 -7.12
N GLU A 7 3.59 -9.73 -6.12
CA GLU A 7 4.58 -9.10 -5.25
C GLU A 7 5.86 -8.76 -6.02
N GLU A 8 6.37 -9.69 -6.82
CA GLU A 8 7.58 -9.49 -7.65
C GLU A 8 7.36 -8.35 -8.67
N LYS A 9 6.19 -8.32 -9.33
CA LYS A 9 5.83 -7.21 -10.23
C LYS A 9 5.72 -5.87 -9.49
N LEU A 10 5.19 -5.88 -8.26
CA LEU A 10 5.08 -4.68 -7.45
C LEU A 10 6.44 -4.12 -7.03
N GLU A 11 7.38 -5.01 -6.71
CA GLU A 11 8.75 -4.67 -6.34
C GLU A 11 9.50 -4.02 -7.51
N LYS A 12 9.49 -4.65 -8.68
CA LYS A 12 10.10 -4.11 -9.92
C LYS A 12 9.59 -2.70 -10.25
N ILE A 13 8.27 -2.49 -10.18
CA ILE A 13 7.68 -1.17 -10.41
C ILE A 13 8.08 -0.17 -9.32
N SER A 14 8.19 -0.62 -8.06
CA SER A 14 8.54 0.25 -6.94
C SER A 14 9.97 0.77 -7.03
N LEU A 15 10.93 -0.07 -7.43
CA LEU A 15 12.32 0.35 -7.69
C LEU A 15 12.40 1.44 -8.77
N GLY A 16 11.57 1.35 -9.82
CA GLY A 16 11.46 2.40 -10.83
C GLY A 16 10.82 3.69 -10.30
N CYS A 17 9.75 3.57 -9.50
CA CYS A 17 9.06 4.73 -8.93
C CYS A 17 9.91 5.53 -7.94
N GLU A 18 10.79 4.88 -7.17
CA GLU A 18 11.67 5.55 -6.20
C GLU A 18 12.63 6.54 -6.86
N LYS A 19 13.04 6.25 -8.10
CA LYS A 19 13.90 7.13 -8.90
C LYS A 19 13.13 8.32 -9.48
N CYS A 20 11.87 8.11 -9.87
CA CYS A 20 11.08 9.08 -10.63
C CYS A 20 10.78 10.37 -9.84
N LYS A 21 10.57 10.29 -8.51
CA LYS A 21 10.24 11.42 -7.59
C LYS A 21 9.09 12.35 -8.04
N ALA A 22 8.47 12.11 -9.19
CA ALA A 22 7.42 12.93 -9.76
C ALA A 22 6.15 12.81 -8.92
N LYS A 23 5.44 13.93 -8.73
CA LYS A 23 4.18 13.99 -7.97
C LYS A 23 2.94 13.62 -8.81
N MET A 24 3.14 13.13 -10.04
CA MET A 24 2.09 12.79 -11.02
C MET A 24 1.82 11.27 -11.13
N CYS A 25 2.03 10.54 -10.03
CA CYS A 25 1.82 9.08 -9.99
C CYS A 25 0.37 8.65 -10.25
N ASN A 26 -0.59 9.56 -10.18
CA ASN A 26 -2.00 9.31 -10.49
C ASN A 26 -2.24 9.06 -11.99
N ILE A 27 -1.52 9.76 -12.87
CA ILE A 27 -1.62 9.60 -14.32
C ILE A 27 -0.52 8.71 -14.90
N CYS A 28 0.57 8.50 -14.16
CA CYS A 28 1.68 7.64 -14.58
C CYS A 28 1.22 6.18 -14.80
N PRO A 29 1.56 5.54 -15.93
CA PRO A 29 1.24 4.12 -16.18
C PRO A 29 1.72 3.20 -15.05
N ASN A 30 2.97 3.38 -14.59
CA ASN A 30 3.52 2.62 -13.46
C ASN A 30 2.75 2.87 -12.16
N GLY A 31 2.28 4.10 -11.94
CA GLY A 31 1.47 4.45 -10.77
C GLY A 31 0.08 3.80 -10.80
N GLN A 32 -0.56 3.76 -11.97
CA GLN A 32 -1.84 3.07 -12.17
C GLN A 32 -1.70 1.55 -11.98
N ILE A 33 -0.68 0.93 -12.58
CA ILE A 33 -0.40 -0.51 -12.43
C ILE A 33 -0.10 -0.85 -10.97
N LYS A 34 0.74 -0.05 -10.29
CA LYS A 34 1.06 -0.20 -8.85
C LYS A 34 -0.19 -0.17 -7.98
N LYS A 35 -1.15 0.72 -8.27
CA LYS A 35 -2.44 0.80 -7.57
C LYS A 35 -3.28 -0.46 -7.80
N THR A 36 -3.36 -0.92 -9.03
CA THR A 36 -4.11 -2.14 -9.40
C THR A 36 -3.54 -3.38 -8.73
N ILE A 37 -2.22 -3.57 -8.77
CA ILE A 37 -1.56 -4.73 -8.12
C ILE A 37 -1.78 -4.71 -6.60
N ARG A 38 -1.61 -3.56 -5.94
CA ARG A 38 -1.89 -3.42 -4.50
C ARG A 38 -3.32 -3.75 -4.14
N ASN A 39 -4.28 -3.40 -4.99
CA ASN A 39 -5.69 -3.74 -4.75
C ASN A 39 -5.94 -5.24 -4.93
N LYS A 40 -5.35 -5.87 -5.95
CA LYS A 40 -5.43 -7.33 -6.13
C LYS A 40 -4.83 -8.08 -4.93
N LEU A 41 -3.65 -7.67 -4.46
CA LEU A 41 -3.02 -8.26 -3.26
C LEU A 41 -3.90 -8.12 -2.01
N LYS A 42 -4.59 -6.99 -1.82
CA LYS A 42 -5.54 -6.81 -0.70
C LYS A 42 -6.77 -7.72 -0.79
N ILE A 43 -7.20 -8.07 -2.00
CA ILE A 43 -8.35 -8.96 -2.23
C ILE A 43 -7.91 -10.40 -1.97
N LEU A 44 -6.75 -10.78 -2.50
CA LEU A 44 -6.18 -12.13 -2.38
C LEU A 44 -5.68 -12.44 -0.97
N ASN A 45 -5.20 -11.43 -0.23
CA ASN A 45 -4.74 -11.58 1.16
C ASN A 45 -5.56 -10.67 2.10
N PRO A 46 -6.79 -11.07 2.46
CA PRO A 46 -7.66 -10.31 3.36
C PRO A 46 -7.15 -10.27 4.81
N SER A 47 -6.25 -11.18 5.19
CA SER A 47 -5.59 -11.23 6.51
C SER A 47 -4.81 -9.94 6.78
N LEU A 48 -4.01 -9.50 5.80
CA LEU A 48 -3.29 -8.22 5.84
C LEU A 48 -4.20 -7.00 5.96
N LYS A 49 -5.45 -7.08 5.46
CA LYS A 49 -6.44 -6.01 5.57
C LYS A 49 -6.97 -5.87 7.01
N LYS A 50 -7.15 -6.99 7.72
CA LYS A 50 -7.57 -7.00 9.13
C LYS A 50 -6.47 -6.42 10.04
N GLU A 51 -5.22 -6.84 9.85
CA GLU A 51 -4.08 -6.32 10.63
C GLU A 51 -3.86 -4.82 10.44
N LYS A 52 -3.93 -4.31 9.20
CA LYS A 52 -3.82 -2.87 8.94
C LYS A 52 -4.92 -2.05 9.61
N ASN A 53 -6.14 -2.58 9.70
CA ASN A 53 -7.25 -1.93 10.39
C ASN A 53 -7.02 -1.88 11.91
N LEU A 54 -6.46 -2.94 12.50
CA LEU A 54 -6.09 -2.98 13.93
C LEU A 54 -5.01 -1.94 14.24
N ILE A 55 -3.93 -1.91 13.47
CA ILE A 55 -2.84 -0.92 13.64
C ILE A 55 -3.39 0.51 13.51
N LYS A 56 -4.31 0.76 12.56
CA LYS A 56 -4.94 2.07 12.40
C LYS A 56 -5.74 2.47 13.66
N LYS A 57 -6.56 1.56 14.20
CA LYS A 57 -7.30 1.79 15.44
C LYS A 57 -6.38 2.10 16.62
N ILE A 58 -5.29 1.34 16.78
CA ILE A 58 -4.30 1.57 17.85
C ILE A 58 -3.64 2.95 17.70
N ARG A 59 -3.23 3.32 16.47
CA ARG A 59 -2.65 4.64 16.21
C ARG A 59 -3.61 5.78 16.54
N ASP A 60 -4.87 5.65 16.12
CA ASP A 60 -5.90 6.67 16.38
C ASP A 60 -6.20 6.79 17.88
N PHE A 61 -6.17 5.68 18.61
CA PHE A 61 -6.30 5.65 20.06
C PHE A 61 -5.13 6.37 20.75
N LEU A 62 -3.89 6.07 20.38
CA LEU A 62 -2.69 6.74 20.92
C LEU A 62 -2.67 8.25 20.64
N LYS A 63 -3.11 8.67 19.45
CA LYS A 63 -3.27 10.09 19.12
C LYS A 63 -4.26 10.79 20.05
N LYS A 64 -5.42 10.18 20.30
CA LYS A 64 -6.44 10.72 21.22
C LYS A 64 -5.90 10.89 22.65
N ILE A 65 -5.08 9.94 23.12
CA ILE A 65 -4.44 10.05 24.43
C ILE A 65 -3.45 11.21 24.45
N LYS A 66 -2.64 11.36 23.39
CA LYS A 66 -1.61 12.41 23.32
C LYS A 66 -2.20 13.83 23.24
N THR A 67 -3.38 14.01 22.64
CA THR A 67 -4.05 15.31 22.54
C THR A 67 -4.87 15.71 23.79
N ARG A 68 -5.00 14.81 24.77
CA ARG A 68 -5.70 15.07 26.05
C ARG A 68 -4.74 15.42 27.21
N LYS A 69 -3.43 15.41 26.95
CA LYS A 69 -2.38 15.96 27.82
C LYS A 69 -2.00 17.34 27.30
#